data_AF-A0A7M7KE41-F1
#
_entry.id   AF-A0A7M7KE41-F1
#
_cell.length_a   1.000
_cell.length_b   1.000
_cell.length_c   1.000
_cell.angle_alpha   90.00
_cell.angle_beta   90.00
_cell.angle_gamma   90.00
#
_symmetry.space_group_name_H-M   'P 1'
#
loop_
_entity.id
_entity.type
_entity.pdbx_description
1 polymer ?
#
loop_
_entity_poly.entity_id
_entity_poly.type
_entity_poly.pdbx_seq_one_letter_code
_entity_poly.pdbx_strand_id
1 'polypeptide(L)'
;MAVIEDYDYDILRTVPCHALGSKSLAKLSSGLNVEQVLPGRGGHCRDWRVLAELVLHHDRLMQLRGNPAALEETLKAWPREATIDLIITTLEAVERFDVIDDCIESFLEDCRNYESRRTIWGEPSFLHASSFRAFVVHSPEAKDTNFVMQLVKQVETNHVRLFIPARDFPAAMSNYLHRLKQIMEHRCSKIIIVISRALGADEDSMSLVMKAEEIRAMQSGITNSKVIPVILEQCPKVGSSLISISPVNFRSHNDWGWLQLKRALDS
;
A
#
# COMPACT_ATOMS: atom_id res chain seq x y z
N MET A 1 -18.61 12.10 25.89
CA MET A 1 -18.02 10.74 25.86
C MET A 1 -19.00 9.85 25.11
N ALA A 2 -18.79 9.69 23.81
CA ALA A 2 -19.56 8.74 23.02
C ALA A 2 -19.08 7.34 23.41
N VAL A 3 -20.02 6.47 23.78
CA VAL A 3 -19.77 5.04 23.98
C VAL A 3 -19.47 4.48 22.59
N ILE A 4 -18.18 4.36 22.26
CA ILE A 4 -17.74 3.54 21.14
C ILE A 4 -18.00 2.10 21.59
N GLU A 5 -18.88 1.40 20.89
CA GLU A 5 -19.30 0.04 21.27
C GLU A 5 -18.09 -0.91 21.30
N ASP A 6 -18.05 -1.79 22.29
CA ASP A 6 -16.98 -2.79 22.56
C ASP A 6 -16.56 -3.59 21.29
N TYR A 7 -17.48 -3.74 20.34
CA TYR A 7 -17.27 -4.42 19.05
C TYR A 7 -16.21 -3.76 18.16
N ASP A 8 -16.03 -2.44 18.24
CA ASP A 8 -15.07 -1.74 17.38
C ASP A 8 -13.62 -2.04 17.80
N TYR A 9 -13.36 -2.46 19.04
CA TYR A 9 -12.01 -2.74 19.52
C TYR A 9 -11.51 -4.15 19.15
N ASP A 10 -12.41 -5.10 18.89
CA ASP A 10 -12.02 -6.46 18.51
C ASP A 10 -11.24 -6.52 17.19
N ILE A 11 -11.51 -5.57 16.29
CA ILE A 11 -10.78 -5.46 15.01
C ILE A 11 -9.29 -5.16 15.20
N LEU A 12 -8.90 -4.53 16.31
CA LEU A 12 -7.51 -4.20 16.63
C LEU A 12 -6.69 -5.47 16.88
N ARG A 13 -7.35 -6.54 17.33
CA ARG A 13 -6.76 -7.85 17.63
C ARG A 13 -6.54 -8.70 16.39
N THR A 14 -7.14 -8.34 15.26
CA THR A 14 -7.06 -9.13 14.02
C THR A 14 -6.30 -8.41 12.92
N VAL A 15 -6.31 -7.07 12.92
CA VAL A 15 -5.64 -6.26 11.91
C VAL A 15 -4.15 -6.10 12.23
N PRO A 16 -3.25 -6.41 11.27
CA PRO A 16 -1.81 -6.20 11.42
C PRO A 16 -1.43 -4.74 11.67
N CYS A 17 -0.40 -4.48 12.48
CA CYS A 17 0.12 -3.14 12.73
C CYS A 17 0.63 -2.42 11.46
N HIS A 18 1.00 -3.20 10.44
CA HIS A 18 1.39 -2.69 9.12
C HIS A 18 0.23 -2.05 8.33
N ALA A 19 -1.01 -2.23 8.80
CA ALA A 19 -2.19 -1.60 8.25
C ALA A 19 -2.37 -0.14 8.70
N LEU A 20 -1.66 0.29 9.75
CA LEU A 20 -1.72 1.68 10.23
C LEU A 20 -1.35 2.63 9.10
N GLY A 21 -2.06 3.74 8.97
CA GLY A 21 -1.88 4.77 7.97
C GLY A 21 -0.85 5.82 8.36
N SER A 22 -0.51 6.70 7.42
CA SER A 22 0.41 7.83 7.67
C SER A 22 -0.05 8.76 8.80
N LYS A 23 -1.35 9.01 8.93
CA LYS A 23 -1.96 9.82 10.00
C LYS A 23 -1.72 9.18 11.38
N SER A 24 -2.02 7.89 11.51
CA SER A 24 -1.81 7.12 12.74
C SER A 24 -0.34 7.06 13.15
N LEU A 25 0.54 6.85 12.17
CA LEU A 25 1.99 6.83 12.41
C LEU A 25 2.54 8.20 12.80
N ALA A 26 2.03 9.28 12.22
CA ALA A 26 2.42 10.64 12.60
C ALA A 26 2.02 10.93 14.05
N LYS A 27 0.80 10.56 14.46
CA LYS A 27 0.34 10.68 15.85
C LYS A 27 1.19 9.85 16.81
N LEU A 28 1.38 8.56 16.53
CA LEU A 28 2.24 7.70 17.33
C LEU A 28 3.67 8.24 17.44
N SER A 29 4.25 8.67 16.32
CA SER A 29 5.60 9.24 16.29
C SER A 29 5.68 10.51 17.13
N SER A 30 4.67 11.37 17.08
CA SER A 30 4.62 12.58 17.91
C SER A 30 4.57 12.29 19.40
N GLY A 31 3.87 11.21 19.81
CA GLY A 31 3.74 10.80 21.21
C GLY A 31 4.92 9.98 21.74
N LEU A 32 5.64 9.26 20.87
CA LEU A 32 6.65 8.27 21.27
C LEU A 32 8.08 8.60 20.87
N ASN A 33 8.35 9.47 19.89
CA ASN A 33 9.73 9.83 19.54
C ASN A 33 10.37 10.81 20.52
N VAL A 34 9.58 11.41 21.41
CA VAL A 34 10.09 12.24 22.52
C VAL A 34 10.57 11.34 23.65
N GLU A 35 11.88 11.37 23.90
CA GLU A 35 12.51 10.55 24.94
C GLU A 35 11.93 10.86 26.32
N GLN A 36 11.49 9.82 27.02
CA GLN A 36 10.94 9.92 28.36
C GLN A 36 12.03 9.59 29.39
N VAL A 37 12.28 10.54 30.30
CA VAL A 37 13.28 10.38 31.36
C VAL A 37 12.77 9.49 32.50
N LEU A 38 11.46 9.56 32.78
CA LEU A 38 10.85 8.77 33.84
C LEU A 38 10.48 7.37 33.32
N PRO A 39 10.97 6.30 33.96
CA PRO A 39 10.60 4.94 33.60
C PRO A 39 9.13 4.67 33.96
N GLY A 40 8.52 3.78 33.19
CA GLY A 40 7.19 3.24 33.48
C GLY A 40 7.24 2.08 34.46
N ARG A 41 6.13 1.34 34.54
CA ARG A 41 6.09 0.10 35.32
C ARG A 41 7.19 -0.86 34.87
N GLY A 42 7.76 -1.58 35.84
CA GLY A 42 8.83 -2.54 35.57
C GLY A 42 10.18 -1.93 35.16
N GLY A 43 10.33 -0.61 35.18
CA GLY A 43 11.57 0.06 34.77
C GLY A 43 11.70 0.27 33.26
N HIS A 44 10.66 -0.05 32.48
CA HIS A 44 10.67 0.09 31.03
C HIS A 44 10.64 1.56 30.59
N CYS A 45 11.23 1.84 29.42
CA CYS A 45 11.11 3.15 28.78
C CYS A 45 9.64 3.42 28.43
N ARG A 46 9.21 4.69 28.42
CA ARG A 46 7.83 5.08 28.07
C ARG A 46 7.74 5.76 26.70
N ASP A 47 8.73 5.56 25.85
CA ASP A 47 8.85 6.11 24.49
C ASP A 47 9.00 4.96 23.47
N TRP A 48 9.29 5.28 22.21
CA TRP A 48 9.37 4.31 21.11
C TRP A 48 10.26 3.09 21.42
N ARG A 49 11.24 3.22 22.34
CA ARG A 49 12.13 2.12 22.73
C ARG A 49 11.37 0.94 23.32
N VAL A 50 10.22 1.17 23.99
CA VAL A 50 9.40 0.08 24.54
C VAL A 50 8.91 -0.87 23.45
N LEU A 51 8.49 -0.32 22.30
CA LEU A 51 8.04 -1.10 21.15
C LEU A 51 9.22 -1.74 20.42
N ALA A 52 10.38 -1.08 20.46
CA ALA A 52 11.56 -1.52 19.76
C ALA A 52 12.29 -2.67 20.48
N GLU A 53 12.29 -2.68 21.82
CA GLU A 53 12.84 -3.77 22.63
C GLU A 53 12.17 -5.12 22.36
N LEU A 54 10.92 -5.12 21.85
CA LEU A 54 10.21 -6.35 21.49
C LEU A 54 10.77 -7.04 20.24
N VAL A 55 11.47 -6.31 19.37
CA VAL A 55 11.80 -6.78 18.00
C VAL A 55 13.23 -6.51 17.56
N LEU A 56 13.92 -5.53 18.15
CA LEU A 56 15.25 -5.10 17.76
C LEU A 56 16.29 -5.52 18.79
N HIS A 57 17.45 -5.96 18.30
CA HIS A 57 18.62 -6.18 19.14
C HIS A 57 19.21 -4.84 19.64
N HIS A 58 19.94 -4.90 20.75
CA HIS A 58 20.51 -3.74 21.44
C HIS A 58 21.31 -2.80 20.53
N ASP A 59 22.17 -3.35 19.66
CA ASP A 59 22.99 -2.55 18.75
C ASP A 59 22.14 -1.71 17.79
N ARG A 60 21.02 -2.27 17.31
CA ARG A 60 20.11 -1.57 16.40
C ARG A 60 19.32 -0.48 17.14
N LEU A 61 18.92 -0.74 18.39
CA LEU A 61 18.29 0.28 19.24
C LEU A 61 19.21 1.50 19.42
N MET A 62 20.49 1.25 19.68
CA MET A 62 21.48 2.32 19.85
C MET A 62 21.67 3.14 18.56
N GLN A 63 21.65 2.50 17.39
CA GLN A 63 21.73 3.20 16.09
C GLN A 63 20.53 4.09 15.79
N LEU A 64 19.35 3.73 16.31
CA LEU A 64 18.12 4.49 16.08
C LEU A 64 17.94 5.64 17.09
N ARG A 65 18.77 5.75 18.13
CA ARG A 65 18.70 6.86 19.07
C ARG A 65 18.93 8.20 18.37
N GLY A 66 18.05 9.17 18.64
CA GLY A 66 18.07 10.49 17.99
C GLY A 66 17.59 10.49 16.54
N ASN A 67 17.22 9.34 15.96
CA ASN A 67 16.64 9.28 14.63
C ASN A 67 15.16 9.72 14.69
N PRO A 68 14.73 10.76 13.96
CA PRO A 68 13.34 11.21 13.95
C PRO A 68 12.36 10.16 13.38
N ALA A 69 12.86 9.13 12.68
CA ALA A 69 12.08 8.01 12.15
C ALA A 69 12.22 6.71 12.96
N ALA A 70 12.72 6.77 14.20
CA ALA A 70 13.01 5.57 15.01
C ALA A 70 11.79 4.65 15.19
N LEU A 71 10.61 5.20 15.46
CA LEU A 71 9.38 4.42 15.55
C LEU A 71 9.01 3.76 14.21
N GLU A 72 9.10 4.48 13.09
CA GLU A 72 8.75 3.93 11.78
C GLU A 72 9.69 2.77 11.40
N GLU A 73 10.99 2.93 11.65
CA GLU A 73 11.99 1.87 11.45
C GLU A 73 11.77 0.67 12.38
N THR A 74 11.28 0.93 13.60
CA THR A 74 10.90 -0.12 14.55
C THR A 74 9.73 -0.93 14.01
N LEU A 75 8.64 -0.27 13.61
CA LEU A 75 7.43 -0.95 13.13
C LEU A 75 7.68 -1.73 11.83
N LYS A 76 8.61 -1.29 10.97
CA LYS A 76 9.05 -2.06 9.79
C LYS A 76 9.71 -3.40 10.14
N ALA A 77 10.29 -3.50 11.33
CA ALA A 77 10.94 -4.71 11.81
C ALA A 77 9.98 -5.64 12.58
N TRP A 78 8.74 -5.21 12.84
CA TRP A 78 7.76 -6.04 13.54
C TRP A 78 7.34 -7.25 12.69
N PRO A 79 7.02 -8.40 13.33
CA PRO A 79 6.42 -9.53 12.64
C PRO A 79 5.16 -9.13 11.87
N ARG A 80 4.86 -9.80 10.76
CA ARG A 80 3.71 -9.46 9.91
C ARG A 80 2.38 -9.72 10.63
N GLU A 81 2.38 -10.71 11.50
CA GLU A 81 1.25 -11.15 12.29
C GLU A 81 1.05 -10.28 13.54
N ALA A 82 1.99 -9.36 13.82
CA ALA A 82 1.85 -8.43 14.93
C ALA A 82 0.68 -7.48 14.66
N THR A 83 -0.25 -7.43 15.61
CA THR A 83 -1.51 -6.71 15.49
C THR A 83 -1.40 -5.31 16.05
N ILE A 84 -2.39 -4.46 15.74
CA ILE A 84 -2.48 -3.12 16.35
C ILE A 84 -2.70 -3.24 17.86
N ASP A 85 -3.45 -4.24 18.32
CA ASP A 85 -3.65 -4.54 19.74
C ASP A 85 -2.32 -4.76 20.49
N LEU A 86 -1.32 -5.41 19.87
CA LEU A 86 -0.01 -5.58 20.51
C LEU A 86 0.68 -4.23 20.80
N ILE A 87 0.50 -3.23 19.94
CA ILE A 87 0.98 -1.86 20.21
C ILE A 87 0.23 -1.29 21.42
N ILE A 88 -1.10 -1.40 21.43
CA ILE A 88 -1.95 -0.85 22.50
C ILE A 88 -1.58 -1.48 23.84
N THR A 89 -1.59 -2.81 23.95
CA THR A 89 -1.25 -3.51 25.20
C THR A 89 0.16 -3.17 25.68
N THR A 90 1.12 -2.98 24.75
CA THR A 90 2.48 -2.55 25.12
C THR A 90 2.48 -1.15 25.72
N LEU A 91 1.73 -0.21 25.14
CA LEU A 91 1.59 1.15 25.65
C LEU A 91 0.84 1.22 26.99
N GLU A 92 -0.19 0.40 27.18
CA GLU A 92 -0.91 0.26 28.45
C GLU A 92 0.02 -0.23 29.56
N ALA A 93 0.89 -1.21 29.27
CA ALA A 93 1.84 -1.76 30.23
C ALA A 93 2.83 -0.70 30.78
N VAL A 94 3.11 0.33 30.00
CA VAL A 94 3.97 1.47 30.40
C VAL A 94 3.19 2.74 30.72
N GLU A 95 1.86 2.62 30.90
CA GLU A 95 0.94 3.68 31.30
C GLU A 95 0.92 4.90 30.35
N ARG A 96 1.13 4.67 29.04
CA ARG A 96 1.03 5.70 27.99
C ARG A 96 -0.39 5.81 27.42
N PHE A 97 -1.37 5.99 28.30
CA PHE A 97 -2.79 6.15 27.94
C PHE A 97 -3.04 7.40 27.09
N ASP A 98 -2.25 8.45 27.30
CA ASP A 98 -2.29 9.69 26.51
C ASP A 98 -2.09 9.42 25.01
N VAL A 99 -1.12 8.57 24.67
CA VAL A 99 -0.83 8.23 23.26
C VAL A 99 -1.94 7.37 22.68
N ILE A 100 -2.48 6.45 23.48
CA ILE A 100 -3.57 5.56 23.06
C ILE A 100 -4.79 6.39 22.72
N ASP A 101 -5.22 7.28 23.62
CA ASP A 101 -6.37 8.16 23.43
C ASP A 101 -6.23 9.03 22.17
N ASP A 102 -5.03 9.58 21.93
CA ASP A 102 -4.76 10.39 20.74
C ASP A 102 -4.81 9.57 19.43
N CYS A 103 -4.47 8.28 19.47
CA CYS A 103 -4.31 7.44 18.29
C CYS A 103 -5.54 6.58 17.96
N ILE A 104 -6.37 6.24 18.94
CA ILE A 104 -7.34 5.15 18.83
C ILE A 104 -8.33 5.33 17.68
N GLU A 105 -8.87 6.54 17.49
CA GLU A 105 -9.82 6.83 16.42
C GLU A 105 -9.20 6.58 15.03
N SER A 106 -7.94 6.99 14.84
CA SER A 106 -7.23 6.78 13.58
C SER A 106 -6.82 5.33 13.37
N PHE A 107 -6.55 4.56 14.44
CA PHE A 107 -6.32 3.12 14.34
C PHE A 107 -7.57 2.39 13.89
N LEU A 108 -8.74 2.73 14.45
CA LEU A 108 -10.02 2.15 14.05
C LEU A 108 -10.36 2.49 12.60
N GLU A 109 -10.08 3.73 12.17
CA GLU A 109 -10.20 4.14 10.76
C GLU A 109 -9.31 3.28 9.84
N ASP A 110 -8.05 3.08 10.21
CA ASP A 110 -7.12 2.22 9.45
C ASP A 110 -7.56 0.76 9.42
N CYS A 111 -8.10 0.23 10.52
CA CYS A 111 -8.65 -1.12 10.59
C CYS A 111 -9.84 -1.29 9.65
N ARG A 112 -10.79 -0.34 9.65
CA ARG A 112 -11.93 -0.35 8.72
C ARG A 112 -11.47 -0.30 7.26
N ASN A 113 -10.47 0.53 6.97
CA ASN A 113 -9.88 0.64 5.63
C ASN A 113 -9.15 -0.66 5.24
N TYR A 114 -8.49 -1.32 6.18
CA TYR A 114 -7.86 -2.62 5.97
C TYR A 114 -8.89 -3.70 5.63
N GLU A 115 -9.93 -3.86 6.45
CA GLU A 115 -10.96 -4.88 6.24
C GLU A 115 -11.78 -4.64 4.96
N SER A 116 -12.05 -3.38 4.63
CA SER A 116 -12.69 -3.02 3.36
C SER A 116 -11.85 -3.47 2.16
N ARG A 117 -10.53 -3.22 2.20
CA ARG A 117 -9.59 -3.68 1.16
C ARG A 117 -9.51 -5.20 1.11
N ARG A 118 -9.43 -5.86 2.28
CA ARG A 118 -9.36 -7.32 2.40
C ARG A 118 -10.61 -8.01 1.86
N THR A 119 -11.79 -7.42 2.06
CA THR A 119 -13.05 -7.92 1.53
C THR A 119 -13.08 -7.89 0.00
N ILE A 120 -12.49 -6.86 -0.61
CA ILE A 120 -12.45 -6.70 -2.07
C ILE A 120 -11.36 -7.58 -2.70
N TRP A 121 -10.17 -7.59 -2.11
CA TRP A 121 -8.96 -8.14 -2.74
C TRP A 121 -8.43 -9.44 -2.12
N GLY A 122 -9.03 -9.91 -1.02
CA GLY A 122 -8.48 -10.98 -0.19
C GLY A 122 -7.34 -10.49 0.71
N GLU A 123 -6.59 -11.43 1.30
CA GLU A 123 -5.44 -11.10 2.14
C GLU A 123 -4.42 -10.25 1.36
N PRO A 124 -4.04 -9.06 1.88
CA PRO A 124 -3.02 -8.23 1.28
C PRO A 124 -1.73 -9.02 1.10
N SER A 125 -1.21 -9.05 -0.11
CA SER A 125 0.09 -9.66 -0.38
C SER A 125 1.17 -8.68 0.10
N PHE A 126 1.46 -8.66 1.41
CA PHE A 126 2.44 -7.77 2.03
C PHE A 126 3.84 -7.94 1.38
N LEU A 127 4.09 -7.23 0.28
CA LEU A 127 5.34 -7.01 -0.47
C LEU A 127 6.47 -8.03 -0.21
N HIS A 128 6.21 -9.34 -0.40
CA HIS A 128 7.25 -10.37 -0.34
C HIS A 128 8.00 -10.52 -1.67
N ALA A 129 7.36 -10.12 -2.78
CA ALA A 129 7.96 -10.23 -4.09
C ALA A 129 8.98 -9.10 -4.28
N SER A 130 10.26 -9.44 -4.48
CA SER A 130 11.30 -8.46 -4.83
C SER A 130 10.95 -7.75 -6.14
N SER A 131 10.28 -8.44 -7.06
CA SER A 131 9.82 -7.93 -8.35
C SER A 131 8.39 -8.40 -8.68
N PHE A 132 7.67 -7.59 -9.44
CA PHE A 132 6.33 -7.85 -9.94
C PHE A 132 6.33 -7.93 -11.47
N ARG A 133 5.39 -8.71 -11.99
CA ARG A 133 5.19 -8.86 -13.41
C ARG A 133 4.70 -7.58 -14.06
N ALA A 134 3.70 -6.97 -13.43
CA ALA A 134 3.18 -5.69 -13.87
C ALA A 134 2.70 -4.85 -12.70
N PHE A 135 2.83 -3.55 -12.84
CA PHE A 135 2.11 -2.56 -12.03
C PHE A 135 0.74 -2.31 -12.68
N VAL A 136 -0.35 -2.30 -11.93
CA VAL A 136 -1.70 -2.03 -12.46
C VAL A 136 -2.18 -0.67 -12.00
N VAL A 137 -2.39 0.24 -12.96
CA VAL A 137 -3.04 1.53 -12.74
C VAL A 137 -4.51 1.41 -13.13
N HIS A 138 -5.42 1.71 -12.20
CA HIS A 138 -6.86 1.68 -12.42
C HIS A 138 -7.58 2.68 -11.51
N SER A 139 -8.77 3.13 -11.92
CA SER A 139 -9.63 3.95 -11.06
C SER A 139 -10.24 3.10 -9.93
N PRO A 140 -10.49 3.67 -8.74
CA PRO A 140 -11.21 2.96 -7.67
C PRO A 140 -12.70 2.69 -7.98
N GLU A 141 -13.24 3.15 -9.11
CA GLU A 141 -14.61 2.84 -9.53
C GLU A 141 -14.85 1.32 -9.63
N ALA A 142 -16.07 0.88 -9.27
CA ALA A 142 -16.44 -0.53 -9.24
C ALA A 142 -16.20 -1.27 -10.57
N LYS A 143 -16.44 -0.60 -11.71
CA LYS A 143 -16.24 -1.20 -13.04
C LYS A 143 -14.78 -1.57 -13.30
N ASP A 144 -13.85 -0.65 -13.01
CA ASP A 144 -12.42 -0.85 -13.19
C ASP A 144 -11.88 -1.87 -12.20
N THR A 145 -12.32 -1.77 -10.93
CA THR A 145 -11.99 -2.73 -9.89
C THR A 145 -12.41 -4.15 -10.27
N ASN A 146 -13.63 -4.32 -10.80
CA ASN A 146 -14.13 -5.62 -11.28
C ASN A 146 -13.27 -6.18 -12.43
N PHE A 147 -12.85 -5.33 -13.36
CA PHE A 147 -11.94 -5.76 -14.42
C PHE A 147 -10.58 -6.19 -13.87
N VAL A 148 -10.01 -5.45 -12.91
CA VAL A 148 -8.73 -5.80 -12.29
C VAL A 148 -8.83 -7.09 -11.46
N MET A 149 -9.96 -7.35 -10.80
CA MET A 149 -10.19 -8.66 -10.15
C MET A 149 -10.19 -9.81 -11.17
N GLN A 150 -10.80 -9.64 -12.34
CA GLN A 150 -10.72 -10.63 -13.41
C GLN A 150 -9.28 -10.79 -13.94
N LEU A 151 -8.55 -9.68 -14.08
CA LEU A 151 -7.15 -9.67 -14.48
C LEU A 151 -6.29 -10.49 -13.51
N VAL A 152 -6.45 -10.27 -12.20
CA VAL A 152 -5.78 -11.06 -11.15
C VAL A 152 -6.06 -12.54 -11.34
N LYS A 153 -7.34 -12.93 -11.45
CA LYS A 153 -7.76 -14.33 -11.64
C LYS A 153 -7.17 -14.97 -12.90
N GLN A 154 -6.98 -14.19 -13.96
CA GLN A 154 -6.52 -14.68 -15.26
C GLN A 154 -5.00 -14.77 -15.40
N VAL A 155 -4.25 -13.94 -14.66
CA VAL A 155 -2.82 -13.72 -14.87
C VAL A 155 -1.99 -14.11 -13.65
N GLU A 156 -2.46 -13.89 -12.42
CA GLU A 156 -1.71 -14.31 -11.25
C GLU A 156 -1.69 -15.84 -11.15
N THR A 157 -0.47 -16.36 -11.07
CA THR A 157 -0.17 -17.79 -10.87
C THR A 157 0.91 -17.89 -9.79
N ASN A 158 1.33 -19.10 -9.42
CA ASN A 158 2.36 -19.29 -8.38
C ASN A 158 3.66 -18.49 -8.63
N HIS A 159 3.98 -18.16 -9.88
CA HIS A 159 5.22 -17.46 -10.27
C HIS A 159 4.98 -16.07 -10.89
N VAL A 160 3.73 -15.65 -11.07
CA VAL A 160 3.37 -14.37 -11.67
C VAL A 160 2.54 -13.56 -10.69
N ARG A 161 3.06 -12.39 -10.30
CA ARG A 161 2.39 -11.47 -9.37
C ARG A 161 2.21 -10.10 -10.00
N LEU A 162 1.02 -9.55 -9.86
CA LEU A 162 0.70 -8.18 -10.20
C LEU A 162 0.89 -7.32 -8.95
N PHE A 163 1.26 -6.06 -9.15
CA PHE A 163 1.24 -5.06 -8.10
C PHE A 163 0.03 -4.16 -8.31
N ILE A 164 -0.92 -4.21 -7.38
CA ILE A 164 -2.13 -3.41 -7.37
C ILE A 164 -2.03 -2.45 -6.18
N PRO A 165 -1.91 -1.13 -6.39
CA PRO A 165 -1.72 -0.16 -5.30
C PRO A 165 -2.73 -0.31 -4.17
N ALA A 166 -4.01 -0.47 -4.50
CA ALA A 166 -5.09 -0.62 -3.52
C ALA A 166 -4.99 -1.90 -2.67
N ARG A 167 -4.31 -2.94 -3.16
CA ARG A 167 -4.15 -4.24 -2.49
C ARG A 167 -2.79 -4.40 -1.81
N ASP A 168 -1.72 -4.03 -2.51
CA ASP A 168 -0.35 -4.44 -2.19
C ASP A 168 0.47 -3.32 -1.53
N PHE A 169 0.00 -2.07 -1.56
CA PHE A 169 0.71 -0.96 -0.94
C PHE A 169 0.33 -0.82 0.55
N PRO A 170 1.31 -0.81 1.47
CA PRO A 170 1.05 -0.62 2.89
C PRO A 170 0.49 0.78 3.14
N ALA A 171 -0.58 0.88 3.95
CA ALA A 171 -1.14 2.18 4.33
C ALA A 171 -0.15 3.01 5.16
N ALA A 172 0.78 2.35 5.84
CA ALA A 172 1.79 2.92 6.74
C ALA A 172 2.84 3.79 6.05
N MET A 173 2.97 3.69 4.73
CA MET A 173 4.15 4.23 4.09
C MET A 173 3.98 5.72 3.80
N SER A 174 4.87 6.54 4.36
CA SER A 174 4.98 7.95 4.00
C SER A 174 5.35 8.10 2.51
N ASN A 175 4.94 9.20 1.90
CA ASN A 175 5.18 9.50 0.48
C ASN A 175 4.57 8.45 -0.49
N TYR A 176 3.29 8.10 -0.26
CA TYR A 176 2.49 7.14 -1.04
C TYR A 176 2.79 7.16 -2.55
N LEU A 177 2.49 8.28 -3.22
CA LEU A 177 2.67 8.40 -4.67
C LEU A 177 4.13 8.26 -5.11
N HIS A 178 5.08 8.82 -4.36
CA HIS A 178 6.50 8.73 -4.70
C HIS A 178 6.98 7.27 -4.66
N ARG A 179 6.58 6.52 -3.62
CA ARG A 179 6.94 5.10 -3.48
C ARG A 179 6.27 4.23 -4.54
N LEU A 180 5.00 4.49 -4.87
CA LEU A 180 4.34 3.80 -5.97
C LEU A 180 5.08 4.02 -7.30
N LYS A 181 5.49 5.25 -7.59
CA LYS A 181 6.29 5.57 -8.78
C LYS A 181 7.62 4.81 -8.78
N GLN A 182 8.32 4.71 -7.64
CA GLN A 182 9.55 3.92 -7.52
C GLN A 182 9.31 2.41 -7.74
N ILE A 183 8.24 1.84 -7.18
CA ILE A 183 7.88 0.42 -7.38
C ILE A 183 7.57 0.18 -8.86
N MET A 184 6.74 1.02 -9.46
CA MET A 184 6.37 0.97 -10.87
C MET A 184 7.60 1.01 -11.79
N GLU A 185 8.56 1.87 -11.47
CA GLU A 185 9.76 2.06 -12.28
C GLU A 185 10.79 0.94 -12.09
N HIS A 186 11.06 0.51 -10.85
CA HIS A 186 12.21 -0.35 -10.57
C HIS A 186 11.85 -1.80 -10.23
N ARG A 187 10.62 -2.07 -9.80
CA ARG A 187 10.19 -3.41 -9.34
C ARG A 187 9.17 -4.06 -10.27
N CYS A 188 8.62 -3.34 -11.23
CA CYS A 188 7.64 -3.89 -12.17
C CYS A 188 8.22 -4.03 -13.58
N SER A 189 8.04 -5.20 -14.19
CA SER A 189 8.51 -5.44 -15.57
C SER A 189 7.65 -4.74 -16.61
N LYS A 190 6.32 -4.72 -16.38
CA LYS A 190 5.32 -4.03 -17.21
C LYS A 190 4.49 -3.06 -16.38
N ILE A 191 3.76 -2.18 -17.06
CA ILE A 191 2.79 -1.25 -16.48
C ILE A 191 1.50 -1.41 -17.29
N ILE A 192 0.45 -1.91 -16.66
CA ILE A 192 -0.89 -2.00 -17.23
C ILE A 192 -1.65 -0.73 -16.84
N ILE A 193 -2.21 -0.03 -17.82
CA ILE A 193 -3.06 1.13 -17.58
C ILE A 193 -4.48 0.79 -18.01
N VAL A 194 -5.41 0.68 -17.07
CA VAL A 194 -6.82 0.43 -17.34
C VAL A 194 -7.50 1.74 -17.70
N ILE A 195 -7.75 1.95 -18.99
CA ILE A 195 -8.35 3.15 -19.56
C ILE A 195 -9.87 3.04 -19.55
N SER A 196 -10.47 3.81 -18.64
CA SER A 196 -11.91 3.95 -18.47
C SER A 196 -12.29 5.44 -18.41
N ARG A 197 -13.60 5.75 -18.42
CA ARG A 197 -14.03 7.15 -18.22
C ARG A 197 -13.61 7.69 -16.85
N ALA A 198 -13.69 6.89 -15.80
CA ALA A 198 -13.41 7.31 -14.43
C ALA A 198 -11.91 7.47 -14.12
N LEU A 199 -11.02 6.85 -14.90
CA LEU A 199 -9.57 7.04 -14.73
C LEU A 199 -9.18 8.52 -14.73
N GLY A 200 -9.79 9.33 -15.60
CA GLY A 200 -9.49 10.75 -15.71
C GLY A 200 -10.06 11.62 -14.58
N ALA A 201 -10.91 11.07 -13.71
CA ALA A 201 -11.45 11.79 -12.56
C ALA A 201 -10.60 11.60 -11.29
N ASP A 202 -9.78 10.55 -11.25
CA ASP A 202 -8.96 10.21 -10.09
C ASP A 202 -7.54 10.80 -10.20
N GLU A 203 -7.19 11.72 -9.30
CA GLU A 203 -5.92 12.47 -9.35
C GLU A 203 -4.70 11.56 -9.14
N ASP A 204 -4.80 10.60 -8.21
CA ASP A 204 -3.72 9.67 -7.89
C ASP A 204 -3.44 8.74 -9.07
N SER A 205 -4.48 8.14 -9.67
CA SER A 205 -4.36 7.33 -10.88
C SER A 205 -3.76 8.13 -12.03
N MET A 206 -4.21 9.37 -12.23
CA MET A 206 -3.64 10.24 -13.27
C MET A 206 -2.16 10.58 -13.00
N SER A 207 -1.76 10.79 -11.75
CA SER A 207 -0.35 10.99 -11.37
C SER A 207 0.53 9.79 -11.71
N LEU A 208 -0.01 8.57 -11.62
CA LEU A 208 0.66 7.33 -12.04
C LEU A 208 0.68 7.19 -13.57
N VAL A 209 -0.41 7.54 -14.25
CA VAL A 209 -0.47 7.57 -15.73
C VAL A 209 0.60 8.51 -16.29
N MET A 210 0.73 9.72 -15.76
CA MET A 210 1.75 10.68 -16.19
C MET A 210 3.16 10.11 -16.07
N LYS A 211 3.47 9.45 -14.94
CA LYS A 211 4.77 8.79 -14.77
C LYS A 211 4.97 7.62 -15.75
N ALA A 212 3.92 6.87 -16.07
CA ALA A 212 4.00 5.82 -17.08
C ALA A 212 4.24 6.39 -18.50
N GLU A 213 3.63 7.53 -18.82
CA GLU A 213 3.90 8.27 -20.06
C GLU A 213 5.35 8.76 -20.15
N GLU A 214 5.91 9.29 -19.05
CA GLU A 214 7.33 9.66 -18.96
C GLU A 214 8.25 8.46 -19.24
N ILE A 215 8.00 7.32 -18.57
CA ILE A 215 8.76 6.07 -18.78
C ILE A 215 8.68 5.64 -20.24
N ARG A 216 7.50 5.74 -20.86
CA ARG A 216 7.30 5.39 -22.27
C ARG A 216 8.09 6.32 -23.19
N ALA A 217 8.07 7.63 -22.95
CA ALA A 217 8.79 8.60 -23.76
C ALA A 217 10.31 8.33 -23.76
N MET A 218 10.86 7.93 -22.61
CA MET A 218 12.26 7.51 -22.48
C MET A 218 12.60 6.21 -23.23
N GLN A 219 11.61 5.37 -23.52
CA GLN A 219 11.75 4.09 -24.24
C GLN A 219 11.41 4.19 -25.74
N SER A 220 11.31 5.40 -26.28
CA SER A 220 10.97 5.63 -27.69
C SER A 220 11.94 4.89 -28.62
N GLY A 221 11.41 4.02 -29.50
CA GLY A 221 12.20 3.19 -30.42
C GLY A 221 12.43 1.74 -29.96
N ILE A 222 12.09 1.40 -28.72
CA ILE A 222 12.13 0.01 -28.22
C ILE A 222 10.82 -0.71 -28.60
N THR A 223 10.95 -1.84 -29.29
CA THR A 223 9.79 -2.65 -29.75
C THR A 223 9.02 -3.26 -28.59
N ASN A 224 9.70 -3.53 -27.47
CA ASN A 224 9.11 -4.09 -26.26
C ASN A 224 8.77 -3.01 -25.22
N SER A 225 7.61 -2.37 -25.37
CA SER A 225 7.14 -1.34 -24.44
C SER A 225 6.97 -1.88 -23.01
N LYS A 226 7.43 -1.13 -22.01
CA LYS A 226 7.06 -1.40 -20.61
C LYS A 226 5.57 -1.12 -20.34
N VAL A 227 4.95 -0.19 -21.08
CA VAL A 227 3.56 0.23 -20.87
C VAL A 227 2.60 -0.51 -21.80
N ILE A 228 1.51 -1.03 -21.22
CA ILE A 228 0.42 -1.77 -21.87
C ILE A 228 -0.89 -1.04 -21.58
N PRO A 229 -1.42 -0.25 -22.53
CA PRO A 229 -2.73 0.36 -22.41
C PRO A 229 -3.84 -0.69 -22.61
N VAL A 230 -4.79 -0.74 -21.69
CA VAL A 230 -5.96 -1.61 -21.75
C VAL A 230 -7.21 -0.75 -21.85
N ILE A 231 -7.93 -0.81 -22.96
CA ILE A 231 -9.07 0.06 -23.23
C ILE A 231 -10.37 -0.64 -22.84
N LEU A 232 -11.01 -0.16 -21.78
CA LEU A 232 -12.39 -0.51 -21.43
C LEU A 232 -13.38 0.49 -22.05
N GLU A 233 -13.05 1.79 -22.00
CA GLU A 233 -13.89 2.88 -22.51
C GLU A 233 -13.04 4.00 -23.12
N GLN A 234 -13.67 5.05 -23.64
CA GLN A 234 -12.93 6.25 -24.06
C GLN A 234 -12.61 7.11 -22.84
N CYS A 235 -11.36 7.54 -22.72
CA CYS A 235 -10.92 8.51 -21.71
C CYS A 235 -10.24 9.69 -22.41
N PRO A 236 -10.90 10.87 -22.52
CA PRO A 236 -10.33 12.02 -23.22
C PRO A 236 -9.08 12.62 -22.55
N LYS A 237 -8.90 12.38 -21.24
CA LYS A 237 -7.81 12.95 -20.45
C LYS A 237 -6.50 12.16 -20.54
N VAL A 238 -6.53 10.94 -21.08
CA VAL A 238 -5.34 10.12 -21.28
C VAL A 238 -4.62 10.59 -22.55
N GLY A 239 -3.32 10.82 -22.47
CA GLY A 239 -2.54 11.42 -23.56
C GLY A 239 -2.49 10.55 -24.82
N SER A 240 -2.33 11.20 -25.97
CA SER A 240 -2.18 10.53 -27.27
C SER A 240 -0.93 9.64 -27.35
N SER A 241 0.07 9.89 -26.50
CA SER A 241 1.28 9.09 -26.35
C SER A 241 0.98 7.62 -26.04
N LEU A 242 -0.04 7.33 -25.22
CA LEU A 242 -0.45 5.95 -24.91
C LEU A 242 -1.25 5.31 -26.04
N ILE A 243 -1.93 6.12 -26.86
CA ILE A 243 -2.70 5.66 -28.03
C ILE A 243 -1.77 5.22 -29.17
N SER A 244 -0.54 5.76 -29.23
CA SER A 244 0.48 5.35 -30.21
C SER A 244 0.98 3.91 -30.02
N ILE A 245 0.73 3.32 -28.85
CA ILE A 245 0.99 1.91 -28.55
C ILE A 245 -0.23 1.12 -28.98
N SER A 246 -0.05 -0.05 -29.63
CA SER A 246 -1.17 -0.96 -29.94
C SER A 246 -1.89 -1.37 -28.64
N PRO A 247 -3.07 -0.78 -28.33
CA PRO A 247 -3.71 -0.99 -27.05
C PRO A 247 -4.46 -2.32 -27.07
N VAL A 248 -4.59 -2.96 -25.91
CA VAL A 248 -5.45 -4.14 -25.76
C VAL A 248 -6.88 -3.67 -25.60
N ASN A 249 -7.74 -4.01 -26.55
CA ASN A 249 -9.10 -3.50 -26.61
C ASN A 249 -10.11 -4.50 -26.06
N PHE A 250 -10.81 -4.12 -24.98
CA PHE A 250 -11.87 -4.91 -24.34
C PHE A 250 -13.28 -4.34 -24.60
N ARG A 251 -13.44 -3.41 -25.55
CA ARG A 251 -14.78 -2.84 -25.87
C ARG A 251 -15.70 -3.82 -26.59
N SER A 252 -15.15 -4.72 -27.41
CA SER A 252 -15.94 -5.53 -28.35
C SER A 252 -15.70 -7.03 -28.28
N HIS A 253 -14.50 -7.50 -27.89
CA HIS A 253 -14.14 -8.93 -27.88
C HIS A 253 -13.31 -9.29 -26.65
N ASN A 254 -13.96 -9.63 -25.54
CA ASN A 254 -13.29 -9.87 -24.25
C ASN A 254 -12.27 -11.03 -24.30
N ASP A 255 -12.61 -12.15 -24.95
CA ASP A 255 -11.74 -13.34 -24.98
C ASP A 255 -10.43 -13.10 -25.74
N TRP A 256 -10.50 -12.38 -26.86
CA TRP A 256 -9.31 -12.02 -27.63
C TRP A 256 -8.44 -11.00 -26.89
N GLY A 257 -9.07 -10.07 -26.16
CA GLY A 257 -8.38 -9.10 -25.30
C GLY A 257 -7.50 -9.80 -24.26
N TRP A 258 -7.99 -10.87 -23.61
CA TRP A 258 -7.19 -11.64 -22.65
C TRP A 258 -5.96 -12.30 -23.28
N LEU A 259 -6.10 -12.86 -24.48
CA LEU A 259 -4.97 -13.47 -25.21
C LEU A 259 -3.91 -12.43 -25.57
N GLN A 260 -4.34 -11.25 -26.05
CA GLN A 260 -3.44 -10.14 -26.36
C GLN A 260 -2.74 -9.62 -25.11
N LEU A 261 -3.44 -9.49 -23.99
CA LEU A 261 -2.87 -9.02 -22.73
C LEU A 261 -1.81 -9.99 -22.19
N LYS A 262 -2.08 -11.30 -22.21
CA LYS A 262 -1.11 -12.32 -21.78
C LYS A 262 0.16 -12.29 -22.66
N ARG A 263 0.00 -12.17 -23.98
CA ARG A 263 1.14 -12.01 -24.90
C ARG A 263 1.93 -10.72 -24.65
N ALA A 264 1.25 -9.60 -24.44
CA ALA A 264 1.90 -8.31 -24.17
C ALA A 264 2.60 -8.27 -22.82
N LEU A 265 2.11 -9.06 -21.86
CA LEU A 265 2.88 -9.35 -20.67
C LEU A 265 4.14 -10.10 -21.09
N ASP A 266 4.04 -11.28 -21.73
CA ASP A 266 5.15 -12.21 -22.02
C ASP A 266 6.27 -11.70 -22.92
N SER A 267 6.00 -10.68 -23.75
CA SER A 267 7.04 -9.95 -24.49
C SER A 267 7.95 -9.15 -23.57
#